data_AF-A0A498FW30-F1
#
_entry.id   AF-A0A498FW30-F1
#
_cell.length_a   1.000
_cell.length_b   1.000
_cell.length_c   1.000
_cell.angle_alpha   90.00
_cell.angle_beta   90.00
_cell.angle_gamma   90.00
#
_symmetry.space_group_name_H-M   'P 1'
#
loop_
_entity.id
_entity.type
_entity.pdbx_description
1 polymer ?
#
loop_
_entity_poly.entity_id
_entity_poly.type
_entity_poly.pdbx_seq_one_letter_code
_entity_poly.pdbx_strand_id
1 'polypeptide(L)'
;MRGSRADGVDRDDDDPFRPNTTDDREKPRAMRSLPAASLSRWLLPQRVHRRAVSVTVETAADAYDRDEPVPVAITVRNPLPVPVTVRTRAPVPWTWHVDGHRDASHVPEPLPETDGQLVLDRGERRRFHRTWSGQFKTDDRTWAPAERGEHTIGAGLTVADPEAAGVYDETTVRIR
;
A
#
# COMPACT_ATOMS: atom_id res chain seq x y z
N MET A 1 46.81 -7.38 -29.65
CA MET A 1 46.92 -7.97 -28.30
C MET A 1 46.09 -7.11 -27.36
N ARG A 2 44.88 -7.56 -26.96
CA ARG A 2 44.51 -8.07 -25.61
C ARG A 2 44.95 -7.12 -24.49
N GLY A 3 44.13 -6.62 -23.58
CA GLY A 3 42.72 -6.74 -23.17
C GLY A 3 42.51 -5.61 -22.12
N SER A 4 41.41 -5.38 -21.42
CA SER A 4 40.10 -5.98 -21.24
C SER A 4 39.24 -4.88 -20.61
N ARG A 5 37.96 -4.81 -20.97
CA ARG A 5 36.95 -3.94 -20.35
C ARG A 5 36.89 -4.21 -18.84
N ALA A 6 36.93 -3.16 -18.04
CA ALA A 6 36.29 -3.17 -16.74
C ALA A 6 34.83 -2.80 -16.98
N ASP A 7 34.00 -3.81 -17.25
CA ASP A 7 32.55 -3.72 -17.05
C ASP A 7 32.33 -3.52 -15.56
N GLY A 8 32.11 -2.27 -15.16
CA GLY A 8 31.53 -1.95 -13.87
C GLY A 8 30.09 -2.41 -13.92
N VAL A 9 29.81 -3.59 -13.35
CA VAL A 9 28.46 -4.06 -13.12
C VAL A 9 27.79 -3.06 -12.19
N ASP A 10 26.91 -2.25 -12.78
CA ASP A 10 25.89 -1.50 -12.08
C ASP A 10 25.00 -2.54 -11.39
N ARG A 11 25.23 -2.73 -10.09
CA ARG A 11 24.36 -3.54 -9.24
C ARG A 11 23.25 -2.62 -8.72
N ASP A 12 22.33 -2.27 -9.60
CA ASP A 12 20.94 -2.10 -9.21
C ASP A 12 20.43 -3.51 -8.88
N ASP A 13 20.13 -3.78 -7.60
CA ASP A 13 19.00 -4.61 -7.16
C ASP A 13 19.06 -4.95 -5.65
N ASP A 14 17.87 -4.86 -5.05
CA ASP A 14 17.39 -5.56 -3.85
C ASP A 14 18.03 -5.27 -2.48
N ASP A 15 17.71 -4.09 -1.92
CA ASP A 15 17.60 -3.92 -0.46
C ASP A 15 16.11 -4.03 -0.05
N PRO A 16 15.63 -5.19 0.44
CA PRO A 16 14.23 -5.40 0.82
C PRO A 16 13.78 -4.58 2.04
N PHE A 17 14.69 -3.83 2.67
CA PHE A 17 14.40 -2.97 3.82
C PHE A 17 14.40 -1.47 3.47
N ARG A 18 14.63 -1.12 2.20
CA ARG A 18 14.44 0.26 1.74
C ARG A 18 13.03 0.45 1.19
N PRO A 19 12.31 1.50 1.63
CA PRO A 19 11.11 1.90 0.96
C PRO A 19 11.48 2.44 -0.42
N ASN A 20 11.49 1.58 -1.45
CA ASN A 20 11.42 2.00 -2.84
C ASN A 20 10.00 2.51 -3.12
N THR A 21 9.69 3.68 -2.56
CA THR A 21 8.44 4.41 -2.78
C THR A 21 8.60 5.27 -4.03
N THR A 22 8.16 4.78 -5.18
CA THR A 22 7.68 5.70 -6.22
C THR A 22 6.32 6.21 -5.74
N ASP A 23 6.37 7.26 -4.92
CA ASP A 23 5.21 7.98 -4.41
C ASP A 23 4.69 8.88 -5.52
N ASP A 24 3.83 8.33 -6.38
CA ASP A 24 3.09 9.11 -7.37
C ASP A 24 2.00 9.91 -6.65
N ARG A 25 2.41 11.02 -6.03
CA ARG A 25 1.51 12.03 -5.49
C ARG A 25 0.86 12.77 -6.64
N GLU A 26 -0.29 12.28 -7.08
CA GLU A 26 -1.17 13.06 -7.94
C GLU A 26 -1.84 14.15 -7.07
N LYS A 27 -1.09 15.24 -6.84
CA LYS A 27 -1.64 16.44 -6.21
C LYS A 27 -2.72 17.01 -7.14
N PRO A 28 -3.94 17.30 -6.66
CA PRO A 28 -4.94 17.95 -7.49
C PRO A 28 -4.39 19.28 -8.01
N ARG A 29 -4.23 19.39 -9.35
CA ARG A 29 -3.89 20.65 -10.00
C ARG A 29 -5.00 21.66 -9.68
N ALA A 30 -4.62 22.68 -8.91
CA ALA A 30 -5.27 23.97 -8.71
C ALA A 30 -6.72 24.09 -9.21
N MET A 31 -7.68 23.94 -8.28
CA MET A 31 -8.88 24.78 -8.33
C MET A 31 -8.60 26.02 -7.47
N ARG A 32 -8.62 27.16 -8.15
CA ARG A 32 -8.47 28.53 -7.63
C ARG A 32 -9.10 28.69 -6.25
N SER A 33 -8.34 29.26 -5.32
CA SER A 33 -8.79 30.04 -4.15
C SER A 33 -10.31 30.03 -3.95
N LEU A 34 -10.83 29.05 -3.21
CA LEU A 34 -12.18 29.13 -2.67
C LEU A 34 -12.09 29.50 -1.18
N PRO A 35 -12.65 30.64 -0.76
CA PRO A 35 -12.54 31.11 0.61
C PRO A 35 -13.11 30.09 1.60
N ALA A 36 -12.36 29.83 2.67
CA ALA A 36 -12.69 28.88 3.74
C ALA A 36 -14.08 29.12 4.36
N ALA A 37 -14.63 30.35 4.24
CA ALA A 37 -15.95 30.72 4.73
C ALA A 37 -17.14 30.11 3.95
N SER A 38 -16.93 29.62 2.72
CA SER A 38 -18.03 29.12 1.86
C SER A 38 -18.30 27.62 1.96
N LEU A 39 -17.48 26.86 2.71
CA LEU A 39 -17.62 25.39 2.83
C LEU A 39 -18.58 24.94 3.93
N SER A 40 -19.08 25.84 4.79
CA SER A 40 -20.02 25.51 5.87
C SER A 40 -21.43 25.14 5.39
N ARG A 41 -21.70 25.20 4.09
CA ARG A 41 -23.05 25.01 3.51
C ARG A 41 -23.25 23.72 2.72
N TRP A 42 -22.25 22.86 2.59
CA TRP A 42 -22.46 21.57 1.93
C TRP A 42 -23.00 20.55 2.94
N LEU A 43 -24.33 20.50 3.02
CA LEU A 43 -25.09 19.42 3.65
C LEU A 43 -24.81 18.11 2.87
N LEU A 44 -23.68 17.48 3.16
CA LEU A 44 -23.45 16.09 2.77
C LEU A 44 -24.55 15.23 3.44
N PRO A 45 -25.29 14.41 2.68
CA PRO A 45 -26.26 13.51 3.27
C PRO A 45 -25.59 12.66 4.36
N GLN A 46 -26.25 12.47 5.52
CA GLN A 46 -25.72 11.72 6.66
C GLN A 46 -25.22 10.30 6.30
N ARG A 47 -25.69 9.74 5.17
CA ARG A 47 -25.27 8.44 4.64
C ARG A 47 -23.89 8.46 3.95
N VAL A 48 -23.38 9.63 3.56
CA VAL A 48 -22.06 9.84 2.92
C VAL A 48 -20.93 9.95 3.95
N HIS A 49 -21.25 10.09 5.23
CA HIS A 49 -20.27 10.19 6.32
C HIS A 49 -19.61 8.86 6.73
N ARG A 50 -19.79 7.78 5.98
CA ARG A 50 -19.37 6.44 6.43
C ARG A 50 -17.96 5.99 6.09
N ARG A 51 -17.11 6.77 5.41
CA ARG A 51 -15.65 6.52 5.34
C ARG A 51 -14.87 7.84 5.17
N ALA A 52 -14.09 8.23 6.18
CA ALA A 52 -13.23 9.43 6.10
C ALA A 52 -12.04 9.23 5.16
N VAL A 53 -11.61 7.99 4.99
CA VAL A 53 -10.55 7.55 4.08
C VAL A 53 -10.98 6.22 3.46
N SER A 54 -10.66 5.99 2.19
CA SER A 54 -10.82 4.69 1.54
C SER A 54 -9.46 4.09 1.19
N VAL A 55 -9.33 2.78 1.35
CA VAL A 55 -8.21 1.98 0.83
C VAL A 55 -8.74 1.15 -0.34
N THR A 56 -7.91 0.94 -1.35
CA THR A 56 -8.21 0.08 -2.50
C THR A 56 -6.96 -0.71 -2.87
N VAL A 57 -7.10 -2.00 -3.12
CA VAL A 57 -6.02 -2.89 -3.55
C VAL A 57 -6.35 -3.47 -4.91
N GLU A 58 -5.46 -3.27 -5.87
CA GLU A 58 -5.64 -3.70 -7.25
C GLU A 58 -4.37 -4.42 -7.75
N THR A 59 -4.56 -5.44 -8.58
CA THR A 59 -3.50 -6.11 -9.33
C THR A 59 -3.75 -5.91 -10.82
N ALA A 60 -2.70 -6.02 -11.63
CA ALA A 60 -2.83 -5.82 -13.09
C ALA A 60 -3.60 -6.96 -13.79
N ALA A 61 -3.59 -8.15 -13.18
CA ALA A 61 -4.29 -9.34 -13.65
C ALA A 61 -4.82 -10.15 -12.45
N ASP A 62 -5.72 -11.09 -12.74
CA ASP A 62 -6.28 -12.00 -11.73
C ASP A 62 -5.51 -13.34 -11.66
N ALA A 63 -4.55 -13.57 -12.56
CA ALA A 63 -3.74 -14.80 -12.58
C ALA A 63 -2.33 -14.54 -13.09
N TYR A 64 -1.36 -15.23 -12.49
CA TYR A 64 0.08 -15.11 -12.73
C TYR A 64 0.73 -16.50 -12.71
N ASP A 65 1.84 -16.68 -13.42
CA ASP A 65 2.65 -17.91 -13.31
C ASP A 65 3.51 -17.90 -12.03
N ARG A 66 3.95 -19.07 -11.54
CA ARG A 66 4.70 -19.16 -10.25
C ARG A 66 5.93 -18.26 -10.10
N ASP A 67 6.62 -17.98 -11.19
CA ASP A 67 7.83 -17.16 -11.19
C ASP A 67 7.56 -15.74 -11.73
N GLU A 68 6.29 -15.39 -11.96
CA GLU A 68 5.86 -14.08 -12.41
C GLU A 68 5.57 -13.18 -11.21
N PRO A 69 6.28 -12.04 -11.06
CA PRO A 69 5.99 -11.11 -9.98
C PRO A 69 4.59 -10.49 -10.12
N VAL A 70 3.86 -10.42 -9.01
CA VAL A 70 2.52 -9.85 -8.92
C VAL A 70 2.62 -8.37 -8.52
N PRO A 71 2.38 -7.42 -9.45
CA PRO A 71 2.31 -6.00 -9.11
C PRO A 71 1.02 -5.69 -8.35
N VAL A 72 1.15 -5.03 -7.22
CA VAL A 72 0.07 -4.63 -6.32
C VAL A 72 0.04 -3.10 -6.20
N ALA A 73 -1.07 -2.50 -6.58
CA ALA A 73 -1.35 -1.09 -6.41
C ALA A 73 -2.26 -0.90 -5.19
N ILE A 74 -1.78 -0.16 -4.19
CA ILE A 74 -2.54 0.23 -3.01
C ILE A 74 -2.86 1.72 -3.12
N THR A 75 -4.14 2.06 -3.12
CA THR A 75 -4.61 3.45 -3.18
C THR A 75 -5.25 3.85 -1.86
N VAL A 76 -4.74 4.90 -1.23
CA VAL A 76 -5.37 5.54 -0.07
C VAL A 76 -5.92 6.90 -0.49
N ARG A 77 -7.21 7.14 -0.25
CA ARG A 77 -7.90 8.35 -0.72
C ARG A 77 -8.69 9.03 0.40
N ASN A 78 -8.56 10.35 0.48
CA ASN A 78 -9.48 11.22 1.21
C ASN A 78 -10.55 11.78 0.25
N PRO A 79 -11.79 11.27 0.26
CA PRO A 79 -12.85 11.78 -0.62
C PRO A 79 -13.44 13.11 -0.14
N LEU A 80 -13.06 13.60 1.06
CA LEU A 80 -13.68 14.75 1.69
C LEU A 80 -13.13 16.08 1.14
N PRO A 81 -13.97 17.14 1.15
CA PRO A 81 -13.55 18.49 0.80
C PRO A 81 -12.78 19.18 1.94
N VAL A 82 -12.13 18.43 2.83
CA VAL A 82 -11.31 18.94 3.95
C VAL A 82 -10.16 17.96 4.19
N PRO A 83 -9.00 18.41 4.71
CA PRO A 83 -7.93 17.52 5.13
C PRO A 83 -8.39 16.55 6.23
N VAL A 84 -7.82 15.34 6.23
CA VAL A 84 -8.08 14.29 7.23
C VAL A 84 -6.76 13.82 7.83
N THR A 85 -6.77 13.60 9.14
CA THR A 85 -5.67 12.97 9.86
C THR A 85 -6.17 11.66 10.48
N VAL A 86 -5.55 10.55 10.09
CA VAL A 86 -5.80 9.24 10.67
C VAL A 86 -4.67 8.93 11.66
N ARG A 87 -5.01 8.68 12.92
CA ARG A 87 -4.05 8.20 13.92
C ARG A 87 -3.79 6.72 13.72
N THR A 88 -2.52 6.33 13.73
CA THR A 88 -2.07 4.95 13.54
C THR A 88 -1.38 4.45 14.80
N ARG A 89 -1.45 3.14 15.05
CA ARG A 89 -0.84 2.47 16.21
C ARG A 89 0.67 2.24 16.06
N ALA A 90 1.20 2.51 14.87
CA ALA A 90 2.62 2.40 14.56
C ALA A 90 3.04 3.63 13.72
N PRO A 91 4.36 3.92 13.65
CA PRO A 91 4.88 4.97 12.77
C PRO A 91 4.67 4.66 11.29
N VAL A 92 4.58 3.37 10.94
CA VAL A 92 4.25 2.91 9.58
C VAL A 92 2.72 2.96 9.42
N PRO A 93 2.18 3.88 8.59
CA PRO A 93 0.76 4.20 8.63
C PRO A 93 -0.15 3.19 7.93
N TRP A 94 0.42 2.27 7.16
CA TRP A 94 -0.31 1.23 6.44
C TRP A 94 0.54 -0.04 6.36
N THR A 95 -0.12 -1.17 6.15
CA THR A 95 0.51 -2.48 5.95
C THR A 95 -0.17 -3.20 4.79
N TRP A 96 0.53 -4.17 4.22
CA TRP A 96 -0.04 -5.10 3.24
C TRP A 96 0.33 -6.53 3.62
N HIS A 97 -0.43 -7.47 3.12
CA HIS A 97 -0.28 -8.89 3.43
C HIS A 97 -0.64 -9.74 2.22
N VAL A 98 -0.12 -10.97 2.25
CA VAL A 98 -0.54 -12.06 1.36
C VAL A 98 -0.97 -13.20 2.27
N ASP A 99 -2.20 -13.69 2.11
CA ASP A 99 -2.80 -14.75 2.94
C ASP A 99 -2.69 -14.46 4.46
N GLY A 100 -2.86 -13.20 4.84
CA GLY A 100 -2.74 -12.73 6.23
C GLY A 100 -1.28 -12.56 6.72
N HIS A 101 -0.28 -12.92 5.92
CA HIS A 101 1.13 -12.73 6.23
C HIS A 101 1.63 -11.36 5.77
N ARG A 102 1.92 -10.49 6.74
CA ARG A 102 2.42 -9.13 6.44
C ARG A 102 3.73 -9.20 5.65
N ASP A 103 3.82 -8.38 4.61
CA ASP A 103 4.98 -8.33 3.71
C ASP A 103 5.34 -9.71 3.08
N ALA A 104 4.34 -10.59 2.93
CA ALA A 104 4.51 -11.99 2.52
C ALA A 104 5.53 -12.75 3.40
N SER A 105 5.54 -12.49 4.71
CA SER A 105 6.46 -13.11 5.65
C SER A 105 5.75 -14.00 6.67
N HIS A 106 6.14 -15.27 6.74
CA HIS A 106 5.79 -16.16 7.84
C HIS A 106 6.58 -15.87 9.12
N VAL A 107 7.68 -15.10 9.00
CA VAL A 107 8.42 -14.60 10.16
C VAL A 107 7.74 -13.32 10.65
N PRO A 108 7.09 -13.34 11.83
CA PRO A 108 6.41 -12.16 12.35
C PRO A 108 7.45 -11.14 12.83
N GLU A 109 7.46 -9.97 12.22
CA GLU A 109 8.23 -8.83 12.70
C GLU A 109 7.26 -7.83 13.34
N PRO A 110 7.28 -7.60 14.66
CA PRO A 110 6.33 -6.67 15.26
C PRO A 110 6.59 -5.23 14.77
N LEU A 111 5.52 -4.49 14.51
CA LEU A 111 5.66 -3.04 14.31
C LEU A 111 5.97 -2.36 15.65
N PRO A 112 6.71 -1.25 15.66
CA PRO A 112 6.89 -0.46 16.87
C PRO A 112 5.55 0.00 17.44
N GLU A 113 5.34 -0.20 18.74
CA GLU A 113 4.13 0.23 19.48
C GLU A 113 4.18 1.73 19.83
N THR A 114 4.42 2.56 18.81
CA THR A 114 4.46 4.03 18.94
C THR A 114 3.46 4.63 17.99
N ASP A 115 2.60 5.51 18.51
CA ASP A 115 1.58 6.17 17.69
C ASP A 115 2.20 6.94 16.51
N GLY A 116 1.55 6.81 15.36
CA GLY A 116 1.85 7.54 14.14
C GLY A 116 0.64 8.30 13.62
N GLN A 117 0.80 8.93 12.47
CA GLN A 117 -0.31 9.60 11.80
C GLN A 117 -0.15 9.58 10.28
N LEU A 118 -1.27 9.41 9.59
CA LEU A 118 -1.39 9.62 8.15
C LEU A 118 -2.21 10.89 7.90
N VAL A 119 -1.59 11.88 7.26
CA VAL A 119 -2.28 13.10 6.83
C VAL A 119 -2.55 13.00 5.34
N LEU A 120 -3.82 13.25 4.97
CA LEU A 120 -4.28 13.36 3.59
C LEU A 120 -4.94 14.72 3.41
N ASP A 121 -4.48 15.48 2.43
CA ASP A 121 -5.08 16.75 2.05
C ASP A 121 -6.48 16.57 1.47
N ARG A 122 -7.18 17.70 1.25
CA ARG A 122 -8.48 17.72 0.57
C ARG A 122 -8.40 16.95 -0.75
N GLY A 123 -9.24 15.91 -0.90
CA GLY A 123 -9.32 15.16 -2.14
C GLY A 123 -8.06 14.35 -2.48
N GLU A 124 -7.07 14.27 -1.57
CA GLU A 124 -5.79 13.63 -1.86
C GLU A 124 -6.00 12.13 -2.15
N ARG A 125 -5.31 11.66 -3.20
CA ARG A 125 -5.13 10.25 -3.52
C ARG A 125 -3.64 9.95 -3.47
N ARG A 126 -3.24 9.05 -2.58
CA ARG A 126 -1.86 8.55 -2.47
C ARG A 126 -1.83 7.12 -2.96
N ARG A 127 -0.93 6.82 -3.90
CA ARG A 127 -0.73 5.47 -4.44
C ARG A 127 0.59 4.92 -3.95
N PHE A 128 0.55 3.66 -3.55
CA PHE A 128 1.72 2.89 -3.18
C PHE A 128 1.79 1.67 -4.08
N HIS A 129 2.98 1.36 -4.56
CA HIS A 129 3.22 0.18 -5.35
C HIS A 129 4.00 -0.83 -4.52
N ARG A 130 3.60 -2.09 -4.61
CA ARG A 130 4.30 -3.25 -4.08
C ARG A 130 4.38 -4.29 -5.17
N THR A 131 5.35 -5.18 -5.04
CA THR A 131 5.48 -6.33 -5.91
C THR A 131 5.64 -7.53 -5.01
N TRP A 132 4.77 -8.51 -5.16
CA TRP A 132 4.95 -9.80 -4.53
C TRP A 132 5.65 -10.73 -5.51
N SER A 133 6.78 -11.32 -5.11
CA SER A 133 7.57 -12.22 -5.96
C SER A 133 6.94 -13.60 -6.15
N GLY A 134 5.74 -13.85 -5.61
CA GLY A 134 5.15 -15.19 -5.56
C GLY A 134 5.83 -16.09 -4.51
N GLN A 135 6.58 -15.51 -3.58
CA GLN A 135 7.31 -16.24 -2.54
C GLN A 135 6.96 -15.71 -1.14
N PHE A 136 7.06 -16.60 -0.15
CA PHE A 136 6.95 -16.27 1.27
C PHE A 136 8.30 -16.38 1.94
N LYS A 137 8.62 -15.40 2.79
CA LYS A 137 9.77 -15.50 3.69
C LYS A 137 9.43 -16.49 4.81
N THR A 138 10.14 -17.61 4.86
CA THR A 138 9.89 -18.69 5.85
C THR A 138 10.79 -18.59 7.07
N ASP A 139 11.98 -18.00 6.90
CA ASP A 139 12.92 -17.65 7.97
C ASP A 139 13.73 -16.40 7.56
N ASP A 140 14.66 -15.95 8.40
CA ASP A 140 15.43 -14.72 8.16
C ASP A 140 16.19 -14.69 6.83
N ARG A 141 16.52 -15.85 6.24
CA ARG A 141 17.35 -15.98 5.04
C ARG A 141 16.72 -16.82 3.93
N THR A 142 15.56 -17.42 4.16
CA THR A 142 14.94 -18.36 3.21
C THR A 142 13.59 -17.85 2.72
N TRP A 143 13.41 -18.01 1.42
CA TRP A 143 12.16 -17.76 0.72
C TRP A 143 11.69 -19.06 0.08
N ALA A 144 10.41 -19.37 0.25
CA ALA A 144 9.76 -20.51 -0.36
C ALA A 144 8.70 -20.02 -1.36
N PRO A 145 8.54 -20.68 -2.54
CA PRO A 145 7.48 -20.33 -3.46
C PRO A 145 6.11 -20.55 -2.81
N ALA A 146 5.16 -19.69 -3.15
CA ALA A 146 3.76 -19.87 -2.83
C ALA A 146 3.25 -21.18 -3.43
N GLU A 147 2.23 -21.74 -2.79
CA GLU A 147 1.48 -22.84 -3.37
C GLU A 147 0.79 -22.39 -4.66
N ARG A 148 0.37 -23.35 -5.49
CA ARG A 148 -0.50 -23.01 -6.62
C ARG A 148 -1.92 -22.88 -6.10
N GLY A 149 -2.68 -21.93 -6.64
CA GLY A 149 -4.06 -21.70 -6.22
C GLY A 149 -4.37 -20.23 -6.03
N GLU A 150 -5.42 -19.97 -5.25
CA GLU A 150 -5.88 -18.62 -4.93
C GLU A 150 -5.12 -18.08 -3.72
N HIS A 151 -4.67 -16.84 -3.83
CA HIS A 151 -4.01 -16.08 -2.78
C HIS A 151 -4.69 -14.74 -2.62
N THR A 152 -4.90 -14.33 -1.37
CA THR A 152 -5.53 -13.06 -1.03
C THR A 152 -4.44 -12.04 -0.72
N ILE A 153 -4.43 -10.94 -1.46
CA ILE A 153 -3.56 -9.80 -1.23
C ILE A 153 -4.41 -8.68 -0.66
N GLY A 154 -4.07 -8.18 0.52
CA GLY A 154 -4.79 -7.05 1.08
C GLY A 154 -3.87 -6.01 1.70
N ALA A 155 -4.46 -4.88 2.01
CA ALA A 155 -3.78 -3.77 2.63
C ALA A 155 -4.74 -2.95 3.48
N GLY A 156 -4.20 -2.35 4.54
CA GLY A 156 -5.00 -1.51 5.43
C GLY A 156 -4.15 -0.52 6.20
N LEU A 157 -4.80 0.53 6.70
CA LEU A 157 -4.16 1.47 7.61
C LEU A 157 -3.87 0.79 8.94
N THR A 158 -2.77 1.16 9.58
CA THR A 158 -2.33 0.56 10.87
C THR A 158 -3.16 1.13 12.02
N VAL A 159 -4.46 0.84 12.03
CA VAL A 159 -5.43 1.24 13.05
C VAL A 159 -5.89 0.04 13.87
N ALA A 160 -6.84 0.26 14.77
CA ALA A 160 -7.27 -0.77 15.70
C ALA A 160 -7.94 -1.99 15.07
N ASP A 161 -8.85 -1.70 14.16
CA ASP A 161 -9.65 -2.66 13.42
C ASP A 161 -9.86 -2.01 12.05
N PRO A 162 -8.98 -2.28 11.08
CA PRO A 162 -8.99 -1.57 9.82
C PRO A 162 -10.21 -1.95 8.96
N GLU A 163 -10.72 -3.17 9.09
CA GLU A 163 -11.95 -3.62 8.42
C GLU A 163 -13.18 -2.90 8.95
N ALA A 164 -13.39 -2.89 10.27
CA ALA A 164 -14.52 -2.21 10.88
C ALA A 164 -14.46 -0.68 10.66
N ALA A 165 -13.24 -0.11 10.63
CA ALA A 165 -13.02 1.29 10.30
C ALA A 165 -13.15 1.59 8.79
N GLY A 166 -13.24 0.57 7.93
CA GLY A 166 -13.39 0.74 6.49
C GLY A 166 -12.15 1.29 5.79
N VAL A 167 -10.98 1.05 6.36
CA VAL A 167 -9.66 1.48 5.88
C VAL A 167 -8.78 0.27 5.57
N TYR A 168 -9.42 -0.76 5.02
CA TYR A 168 -8.85 -2.01 4.57
C TYR A 168 -9.52 -2.39 3.25
N ASP A 169 -8.76 -3.01 2.34
CA ASP A 169 -9.27 -3.63 1.13
C ASP A 169 -8.40 -4.82 0.75
N GLU A 170 -8.95 -5.74 -0.04
CA GLU A 170 -8.27 -6.94 -0.50
C GLU A 170 -8.71 -7.35 -1.91
N THR A 171 -7.83 -8.06 -2.59
CA THR A 171 -8.06 -8.66 -3.90
C THR A 171 -7.52 -10.09 -3.90
N THR A 172 -7.96 -10.91 -4.84
CA THR A 172 -7.50 -12.30 -4.99
C THR A 172 -6.79 -12.46 -6.32
N VAL A 173 -5.66 -13.17 -6.29
CA VAL A 173 -4.92 -13.59 -7.49
C VAL A 173 -4.76 -15.10 -7.51
N ARG A 174 -4.64 -15.67 -8.71
CA ARG A 174 -4.39 -17.10 -8.88
C ARG A 174 -2.98 -17.37 -9.40
N ILE A 175 -2.21 -18.19 -8.69
CA ILE A 175 -0.88 -18.65 -9.09
C ILE A 175 -0.99 -20.00 -9.81
N ARG A 176 -0.40 -20.10 -11.01
CA ARG A 176 -0.49 -21.27 -11.92
C ARG A 176 0.71 -22.19 -11.93
#